data_AF-A0A5A7RNS6-F1
#
_entry.id   AF-A0A5A7RNS6-F1
#
_cell.length_a   1.000
_cell.length_b   1.000
_cell.length_c   1.000
_cell.angle_alpha   90.00
_cell.angle_beta   90.00
_cell.angle_gamma   90.00
#
_symmetry.space_group_name_H-M   'P 1'
#
loop_
_entity.id
_entity.type
_entity.pdbx_description
1 polymer ?
#
loop_
_entity_poly.entity_id
_entity_poly.type
_entity_poly.pdbx_seq_one_letter_code
_entity_poly.pdbx_strand_id
1 'polypeptide(L)'
;MNGNVQSGNSPYDGNDGYMDYLPKGTLLILRSNGNISVSVTRPSNALYINDREIIPLNRAIIFGKITIDVDVASDMGVKEVDFYIDGNLKYKCTGPPYQWLWDEHAVGNHEIEIKAYDSQDNKAEDALGITIFNL
;
A
#
# COMPACT_ATOMS: atom_id res chain seq x y z
N MET A 1 -24.15 -18.22 -29.71
CA MET A 1 -25.01 -17.43 -28.81
C MET A 1 -24.13 -16.35 -28.20
N ASN A 2 -24.33 -15.09 -28.60
CA ASN A 2 -23.55 -13.96 -28.08
C ASN A 2 -24.23 -13.46 -26.80
N GLY A 3 -23.77 -13.95 -25.65
CA GLY A 3 -24.23 -13.43 -24.36
C GLY A 3 -23.55 -12.10 -24.09
N ASN A 4 -24.33 -11.01 -23.99
CA ASN A 4 -23.82 -9.73 -23.53
C ASN A 4 -23.48 -9.84 -22.04
N VAL A 5 -22.23 -9.57 -21.69
CA VAL A 5 -21.79 -9.49 -20.29
C VAL A 5 -22.14 -8.09 -19.80
N GLN A 6 -23.06 -8.00 -18.84
CA GLN A 6 -23.28 -6.77 -18.07
C GLN A 6 -22.52 -6.88 -16.74
N SER A 7 -21.72 -5.86 -16.43
CA SER A 7 -21.07 -5.70 -15.14
C SER A 7 -21.82 -4.65 -14.32
N GLY A 8 -21.93 -4.88 -13.01
CA GLY A 8 -22.54 -3.95 -12.06
C GLY A 8 -22.12 -4.30 -10.65
N ASN A 9 -22.01 -3.29 -9.78
CA ASN A 9 -21.80 -3.50 -8.35
C ASN A 9 -23.12 -3.89 -7.69
N SER A 10 -23.07 -4.80 -6.70
CA SER A 10 -24.24 -5.15 -5.90
C SER A 10 -24.74 -3.89 -5.17
N PRO A 11 -26.00 -3.48 -5.35
CA PRO A 11 -26.53 -2.30 -4.69
C PRO A 11 -26.93 -2.52 -3.22
N TYR A 12 -26.76 -3.72 -2.64
CA TYR A 12 -27.32 -4.05 -1.32
C TYR A 12 -26.38 -4.80 -0.37
N ASP A 13 -26.54 -4.43 0.90
CA ASP A 13 -25.86 -4.90 2.11
C ASP A 13 -26.55 -6.16 2.68
N GLY A 14 -26.05 -7.33 2.28
CA GLY A 14 -25.81 -8.45 3.19
C GLY A 14 -26.95 -9.34 3.72
N ASN A 15 -28.26 -9.08 3.56
CA ASN A 15 -29.27 -9.85 4.33
C ASN A 15 -30.48 -10.44 3.57
N ASP A 16 -30.56 -10.33 2.25
CA ASP A 16 -31.62 -10.95 1.44
C ASP A 16 -31.02 -11.87 0.35
N GLY A 17 -31.58 -13.07 0.26
CA GLY A 17 -31.05 -14.17 -0.55
C GLY A 17 -31.04 -13.86 -2.05
N TYR A 18 -29.84 -13.58 -2.58
CA TYR A 18 -29.53 -13.21 -3.96
C TYR A 18 -30.06 -14.16 -5.08
N MET A 19 -30.59 -15.34 -4.74
CA MET A 19 -30.82 -16.43 -5.70
C MET A 19 -32.24 -16.50 -6.29
N ASP A 20 -33.23 -15.80 -5.74
CA ASP A 20 -34.63 -15.92 -6.17
C ASP A 20 -34.96 -15.15 -7.47
N TYR A 21 -34.05 -14.29 -7.94
CA TYR A 21 -34.29 -13.40 -9.08
C TYR A 21 -33.45 -13.70 -10.33
N LEU A 22 -32.57 -14.71 -10.30
CA LEU A 22 -31.73 -15.03 -11.46
C LEU A 22 -32.50 -15.90 -12.47
N PRO A 23 -32.59 -15.48 -13.75
CA PRO A 23 -33.12 -16.33 -14.81
C PRO A 23 -32.44 -17.70 -14.83
N LYS A 24 -33.22 -18.75 -15.07
CA LYS A 24 -32.72 -20.12 -15.17
C LYS A 24 -31.66 -20.19 -16.28
N GLY A 25 -30.40 -20.45 -15.90
CA GLY A 25 -29.24 -20.43 -16.81
C GLY A 25 -28.27 -19.26 -16.62
N THR A 26 -28.48 -18.37 -15.64
CA THR A 26 -27.55 -17.30 -15.29
C THR A 26 -26.32 -17.85 -14.58
N LEU A 27 -25.12 -17.56 -15.11
CA LEU A 27 -23.86 -17.79 -14.41
C LEU A 27 -23.54 -16.58 -13.56
N LEU A 28 -23.59 -16.75 -12.23
CA LEU A 28 -23.11 -15.75 -11.30
C LEU A 28 -21.60 -15.91 -11.11
N ILE A 29 -20.82 -14.91 -11.56
CA ILE A 29 -19.39 -14.84 -11.25
C ILE A 29 -19.21 -13.86 -10.10
N LEU A 30 -19.08 -14.40 -8.88
CA LEU A 30 -18.62 -13.62 -7.74
C LEU A 30 -17.10 -13.47 -7.85
N ARG A 31 -16.62 -12.26 -8.10
CA ARG A 31 -15.20 -11.93 -7.96
C ARG A 31 -14.98 -11.54 -6.51
N SER A 32 -14.14 -12.27 -5.78
CA SER A 32 -13.59 -11.73 -4.53
C SER A 32 -12.70 -10.56 -4.91
N ASN A 33 -12.97 -9.38 -4.37
CA ASN A 33 -11.96 -8.33 -4.36
C ASN A 33 -10.88 -8.87 -3.42
N GLY A 34 -9.69 -9.17 -3.94
CA GLY A 34 -8.60 -9.74 -3.15
C GLY A 34 -8.27 -8.85 -1.96
N ASN A 35 -7.74 -9.46 -0.89
CA ASN A 35 -7.26 -8.71 0.25
C ASN A 35 -5.82 -8.29 -0.01
N ILE A 36 -5.52 -7.01 0.19
CA ILE A 36 -4.16 -6.48 0.22
C ILE A 36 -3.99 -5.62 1.48
N SER A 37 -2.82 -5.71 2.10
CA SER A 37 -2.42 -4.90 3.25
C SER A 37 -0.99 -4.40 3.07
N VAL A 38 -0.70 -3.23 3.63
CA VAL A 38 0.63 -2.62 3.61
C VAL A 38 0.90 -1.96 4.95
N SER A 39 2.15 -2.02 5.40
CA SER A 39 2.62 -1.29 6.57
C SER A 39 4.07 -0.85 6.42
N VAL A 40 4.34 0.41 6.72
CA VAL A 40 5.71 0.94 6.85
C VAL A 40 6.32 0.38 8.12
N THR A 41 7.32 -0.48 7.99
CA THR A 41 8.03 -1.08 9.14
C THR A 41 9.29 -0.33 9.51
N ARG A 42 9.86 0.41 8.55
CA ARG A 42 11.00 1.30 8.76
C ARG A 42 10.81 2.61 7.98
N PRO A 43 11.10 3.78 8.58
CA PRO A 43 11.58 3.98 9.96
C PRO A 43 10.50 3.69 11.01
N SER A 44 10.92 3.11 12.13
CA SER A 44 10.15 3.08 13.37
C SER A 44 10.19 4.45 14.08
N ASN A 45 9.44 4.61 15.17
CA ASN A 45 9.57 5.80 16.02
C ASN A 45 10.89 5.78 16.81
N ALA A 46 11.95 6.26 16.18
CA ALA A 46 13.31 6.27 16.74
C ALA A 46 14.17 7.40 16.15
N LEU A 47 15.31 7.66 16.79
CA LEU A 47 16.39 8.44 16.24
C LEU A 47 17.21 7.59 15.28
N TYR A 48 17.42 8.08 14.06
CA TYR A 48 18.29 7.48 13.06
C TYR A 48 19.46 8.41 12.74
N ILE A 49 20.67 7.83 12.61
CA ILE A 49 21.85 8.52 12.09
C ILE A 49 22.46 7.68 10.97
N ASN A 50 22.47 8.21 9.74
CA ASN A 50 22.93 7.54 8.53
C ASN A 50 22.37 6.11 8.42
N ASP A 51 21.05 5.99 8.47
CA ASP A 51 20.32 4.72 8.40
C ASP A 51 20.62 3.73 9.55
N ARG A 52 21.18 4.19 10.67
CA ARG A 52 21.29 3.39 11.89
C ARG A 52 20.29 3.86 12.92
N GLU A 53 19.44 2.96 13.40
CA GLU A 53 18.60 3.22 14.57
C GLU A 53 19.48 3.34 15.82
N ILE A 54 19.34 4.43 16.57
CA ILE A 54 20.19 4.75 17.73
C ILE A 54 19.41 4.55 19.03
N ILE A 55 18.23 5.16 19.14
CA ILE A 55 17.37 5.08 20.32
C ILE A 55 15.90 5.21 19.92
N PRO A 56 14.98 4.45 20.55
CA PRO A 56 13.55 4.67 20.40
C PRO A 56 13.12 6.08 20.84
N LEU A 57 12.13 6.63 20.16
CA LEU A 57 11.50 7.92 20.42
C LEU A 57 9.99 7.79 20.27
N ASN A 58 9.25 8.89 20.41
CA ASN A 58 7.81 8.94 20.12
C ASN A 58 7.49 9.29 18.65
N ARG A 59 8.51 9.58 17.84
CA ARG A 59 8.43 9.88 16.41
C ARG A 59 9.76 9.54 15.73
N ALA A 60 9.77 9.31 14.43
CA ALA A 60 11.00 9.16 13.66
C ALA A 60 11.73 10.52 13.49
N ILE A 61 12.99 10.58 13.90
CA ILE A 61 13.89 11.72 13.67
C ILE A 61 15.16 11.18 12.99
N ILE A 62 15.52 11.75 11.85
CA ILE A 62 16.52 11.17 10.95
C ILE A 62 17.59 12.20 10.62
N PHE A 63 18.85 11.83 10.78
CA PHE A 63 20.00 12.59 10.29
C PHE A 63 20.71 11.78 9.20
N GLY A 64 20.77 12.31 7.99
CA GLY A 64 21.27 11.61 6.80
C GLY A 64 20.20 10.76 6.10
N LYS A 65 20.65 9.84 5.26
CA LYS A 65 19.78 8.89 4.53
C LYS A 65 19.03 7.92 5.43
N ILE A 66 17.92 7.39 4.91
CA ILE A 66 17.10 6.37 5.57
C ILE A 66 16.60 5.33 4.55
N THR A 67 16.68 4.05 4.92
CA THR A 67 15.99 2.97 4.21
C THR A 67 14.55 2.89 4.72
N ILE A 68 13.60 2.93 3.79
CA ILE A 68 12.18 2.73 4.04
C ILE A 68 11.86 1.27 3.72
N ASP A 69 11.44 0.51 4.73
CA ASP A 69 11.04 -0.89 4.60
C ASP A 69 9.52 -1.00 4.72
N VAL A 70 8.94 -1.85 3.89
CA VAL A 70 7.49 -2.03 3.79
C VAL A 70 7.17 -3.51 3.81
N ASP A 71 6.27 -3.90 4.71
CA ASP A 71 5.63 -5.22 4.66
C ASP A 71 4.35 -5.12 3.84
N VAL A 72 4.20 -6.03 2.87
CA VAL A 72 3.02 -6.12 2.01
C VAL A 72 2.56 -7.57 1.95
N ALA A 73 1.25 -7.77 2.15
CA ALA A 73 0.63 -9.08 1.98
C ALA A 73 -0.59 -8.97 1.07
N SER A 74 -0.72 -9.90 0.13
CA SER A 74 -1.88 -10.02 -0.75
C SER A 74 -2.16 -11.49 -1.10
N ASP A 75 -3.44 -11.85 -1.22
CA ASP A 75 -3.90 -13.19 -1.65
C ASP A 75 -3.88 -13.37 -3.18
N MET A 76 -3.77 -12.28 -3.96
CA MET A 76 -3.73 -12.28 -5.43
C MET A 76 -2.34 -11.93 -6.01
N GLY A 77 -1.33 -11.82 -5.14
CA GLY A 77 0.02 -11.40 -5.49
C GLY A 77 0.15 -9.89 -5.65
N VAL A 78 1.30 -9.35 -5.25
CA VAL A 78 1.60 -7.91 -5.29
C VAL A 78 2.13 -7.54 -6.68
N LYS A 79 1.51 -6.54 -7.32
CA LYS A 79 1.92 -5.99 -8.61
C LYS A 79 3.00 -4.93 -8.46
N GLU A 80 2.77 -3.95 -7.59
CA GLU A 80 3.71 -2.84 -7.35
C GLU A 80 3.49 -2.20 -5.97
N VAL A 81 4.55 -1.58 -5.45
CA VAL A 81 4.56 -0.74 -4.25
C VAL A 81 5.19 0.59 -4.62
N ASP A 82 4.40 1.64 -4.54
CA ASP A 82 4.79 3.01 -4.85
C ASP A 82 5.12 3.76 -3.56
N PHE A 83 6.28 4.41 -3.55
CA PHE A 83 6.79 5.21 -2.45
C PHE A 83 6.70 6.69 -2.80
N TYR A 84 5.99 7.44 -1.97
CA TYR A 84 5.77 8.87 -2.13
C TYR A 84 6.36 9.65 -0.96
N ILE A 85 6.89 10.83 -1.26
CA ILE A 85 7.28 11.84 -0.26
C ILE A 85 6.47 13.10 -0.52
N ASP A 86 5.69 13.53 0.47
CA ASP A 86 4.79 14.69 0.39
C ASP A 86 3.91 14.66 -0.87
N GLY A 87 3.34 13.49 -1.18
CA GLY A 87 2.49 13.25 -2.36
C GLY A 87 3.23 13.12 -3.70
N ASN A 88 4.56 13.24 -3.74
CA ASN A 88 5.36 13.07 -4.96
C ASN A 88 5.87 11.64 -5.05
N LEU A 89 5.59 10.95 -6.17
CA LEU A 89 6.12 9.61 -6.42
C LEU A 89 7.65 9.68 -6.54
N LYS A 90 8.36 8.93 -5.69
CA LYS A 90 9.83 8.87 -5.68
C LYS A 90 10.36 7.53 -6.18
N TYR A 91 9.69 6.43 -5.83
CA TYR A 91 10.18 5.09 -6.16
C TYR A 91 9.03 4.11 -6.39
N LYS A 92 9.26 3.13 -7.28
CA LYS A 92 8.34 2.02 -7.56
C LYS A 92 9.09 0.71 -7.37
N CYS A 93 8.54 -0.19 -6.56
CA CYS A 93 9.09 -1.51 -6.29
C CYS A 93 8.13 -2.59 -6.76
N THR A 94 8.56 -3.49 -7.63
CA THR A 94 7.69 -4.54 -8.24
C THR A 94 7.92 -5.93 -7.66
N GLY A 95 8.80 -6.08 -6.67
CA GLY A 95 9.06 -7.38 -6.04
C GLY A 95 9.79 -7.26 -4.71
N PRO A 96 9.67 -8.27 -3.82
CA PRO A 96 10.27 -8.23 -2.51
C PRO A 96 11.80 -8.38 -2.55
N PRO A 97 12.53 -7.84 -1.55
CA PRO A 97 12.02 -7.03 -0.43
C PRO A 97 11.53 -5.65 -0.91
N TYR A 98 10.39 -5.19 -0.37
CA TYR A 98 9.81 -3.89 -0.71
C TYR A 98 10.49 -2.80 0.10
N GLN A 99 11.62 -2.32 -0.42
CA GLN A 99 12.47 -1.35 0.26
C GLN A 99 12.94 -0.25 -0.69
N TRP A 100 13.16 0.94 -0.15
CA TRP A 100 13.76 2.06 -0.86
C TRP A 100 14.74 2.82 0.03
N LEU A 101 15.97 3.03 -0.44
CA LEU A 101 16.92 3.93 0.20
C LEU A 101 16.62 5.37 -0.23
N TRP A 102 16.10 6.17 0.70
CA TRP A 102 15.91 7.59 0.51
C TRP A 102 17.15 8.38 0.95
N ASP A 103 17.89 8.90 -0.04
CA ASP A 103 19.15 9.65 0.12
C ASP A 103 19.10 11.01 -0.61
N GLU A 104 17.90 11.56 -0.83
CA GLU A 104 17.74 12.89 -1.42
C GLU A 104 17.88 13.97 -0.34
N HIS A 105 18.27 15.18 -0.74
CA HIS A 105 18.28 16.34 0.16
C HIS A 105 16.86 16.62 0.68
N ALA A 106 16.67 16.56 1.99
CA ALA A 106 15.39 16.76 2.65
C ALA A 106 15.61 17.31 4.07
N VAL A 107 14.91 18.39 4.41
CA VAL A 107 15.07 19.08 5.69
C VAL A 107 13.70 19.49 6.23
N GLY A 108 13.38 19.00 7.43
CA GLY A 108 12.15 19.34 8.14
C GLY A 108 11.20 18.17 8.27
N ASN A 109 9.90 18.48 8.43
CA ASN A 109 8.86 17.47 8.51
C ASN A 109 8.46 17.03 7.10
N HIS A 110 8.33 15.72 6.91
CA HIS A 110 7.90 15.11 5.67
C HIS A 110 6.95 13.96 5.96
N GLU A 111 6.10 13.62 5.00
CA GLU A 111 5.23 12.44 5.04
C GLU A 111 5.72 11.41 4.03
N ILE A 112 5.99 10.19 4.52
CA ILE A 112 6.18 9.00 3.68
C ILE A 112 4.79 8.42 3.46
N GLU A 113 4.37 8.26 2.20
CA GLU A 113 3.13 7.57 1.84
C GLU A 113 3.47 6.37 0.95
N ILE A 114 2.93 5.20 1.28
CA ILE A 114 3.10 3.97 0.53
C ILE A 114 1.76 3.55 -0.06
N LYS A 115 1.76 3.17 -1.34
CA LYS A 115 0.60 2.57 -2.02
C LYS A 115 0.99 1.23 -2.61
N ALA A 116 0.35 0.16 -2.15
CA ALA A 116 0.55 -1.17 -2.69
C ALA A 116 -0.64 -1.57 -3.56
N TYR A 117 -0.37 -2.24 -4.67
CA TYR A 117 -1.39 -2.72 -5.61
C TYR A 117 -1.21 -4.21 -5.86
N ASP A 118 -2.30 -4.96 -5.92
CA ASP A 118 -2.29 -6.37 -6.33
C ASP A 118 -2.50 -6.55 -7.85
N SER A 119 -2.47 -7.80 -8.30
CA SER A 119 -2.67 -8.15 -9.72
C SER A 119 -4.07 -7.80 -10.28
N GLN A 120 -5.03 -7.50 -9.40
CA GLN A 120 -6.41 -7.16 -9.72
C GLN A 120 -6.71 -5.66 -9.50
N ASP A 121 -5.66 -4.84 -9.30
CA ASP A 121 -5.71 -3.41 -9.00
C ASP A 121 -6.42 -3.07 -7.67
N ASN A 122 -6.54 -4.01 -6.73
CA ASN A 122 -6.90 -3.66 -5.35
C ASN A 122 -5.74 -2.90 -4.71
N LYS A 123 -6.05 -1.93 -3.84
CA LYS A 123 -5.08 -1.00 -3.26
C LYS A 123 -5.10 -1.06 -1.73
N ALA A 124 -3.92 -1.00 -1.12
CA ALA A 124 -3.74 -0.66 0.29
C ALA A 124 -2.77 0.51 0.43
N GLU A 125 -2.92 1.31 1.49
CA GLU A 125 -2.08 2.48 1.74
C GLU A 125 -1.68 2.54 3.22
N ASP A 126 -0.48 3.09 3.47
CA ASP A 126 0.00 3.44 4.81
C ASP A 126 0.82 4.73 4.71
N ALA A 127 0.88 5.49 5.80
CA ALA A 127 1.60 6.76 5.85
C ALA A 127 2.30 6.99 7.19
N LEU A 128 3.46 7.62 7.14
CA LEU A 128 4.29 7.92 8.31
C LEU A 128 4.87 9.34 8.23
N GLY A 129 4.55 10.15 9.24
CA GLY A 129 5.16 11.46 9.44
C GLY A 129 6.53 11.36 10.12
N ILE A 130 7.54 12.00 9.53
CA ILE A 130 8.93 11.98 10.02
C ILE A 130 9.51 13.40 10.15
N THR A 131 10.62 13.55 10.86
CA THR A 131 11.55 14.68 10.66
C THR A 131 12.87 14.16 10.09
N ILE A 132 13.36 14.75 9.02
CA ILE A 132 14.64 14.39 8.40
C ILE A 132 15.54 15.62 8.22
N PHE A 133 16.84 15.42 8.36
CA PHE A 133 17.91 16.35 8.07
C PHE A 133 18.96 15.64 7.22
N ASN A 134 18.74 15.58 5.90
CA ASN A 134 19.71 15.09 4.92
C ASN A 134 20.18 16.26 4.04
N LEU A 135 21.49 16.52 4.07
CA LEU A 135 22.13 17.70 3.48
C LEU A 135 22.97 17.34 2.25
#